data_AF-A0A7X2D0Q2-F1
#
_entry.id   AF-A0A7X2D0Q2-F1
#
_cell.length_a   1.000
_cell.length_b   1.000
_cell.length_c   1.000
_cell.angle_alpha   90.00
_cell.angle_beta   90.00
_cell.angle_gamma   90.00
#
_symmetry.space_group_name_H-M   'P 1'
#
loop_
_entity.id
_entity.type
_entity.pdbx_description
1 polymer ?
#
loop_
_entity_poly.entity_id
_entity_poly.type
_entity_poly.pdbx_seq_one_letter_code
_entity_poly.pdbx_strand_id
1 'polypeptide(L)'
;MNELEFNIRLYLTGTMKSWTDRIDNTDQLTPQRFIFNAMTELFDSLSDDDLELIRLRYMERLTLAEIASRYLINESTVRHHTNPTIKQVKKIIKKGNELSIK
;
A
#
# COMPACT_ATOMS: atom_id res chain seq x y z
N MET A 1 15.17 -1.12 0.19
CA MET A 1 13.69 -0.99 0.16
C MET A 1 13.21 -1.49 -1.19
N ASN A 2 12.31 -2.46 -1.21
CA ASN A 2 11.76 -2.99 -2.46
C ASN A 2 10.62 -2.12 -2.98
N GLU A 3 10.22 -2.29 -4.25
CA GLU A 3 9.18 -1.49 -4.91
C GLU A 3 7.83 -1.50 -4.16
N LEU A 4 7.46 -2.66 -3.60
CA LEU A 4 6.24 -2.81 -2.80
C LEU A 4 6.30 -1.96 -1.53
N GLU A 5 7.37 -2.09 -0.74
CA GLU A 5 7.58 -1.32 0.49
C GLU A 5 7.62 0.19 0.18
N PHE A 6 8.28 0.57 -0.91
CA PHE A 6 8.35 1.96 -1.36
C PHE A 6 6.95 2.53 -1.66
N ASN A 7 6.15 1.86 -2.50
CA ASN A 7 4.81 2.33 -2.86
C ASN A 7 3.85 2.39 -1.68
N ILE A 8 3.87 1.39 -0.79
CA ILE A 8 3.04 1.39 0.43
C ILE A 8 3.41 2.58 1.32
N ARG A 9 4.70 2.82 1.56
CA ARG A 9 5.16 3.97 2.36
C ARG A 9 4.76 5.30 1.72
N LEU A 10 5.02 5.44 0.41
CA LEU A 10 4.71 6.66 -0.32
C LEU A 10 3.20 6.99 -0.25
N TYR A 11 2.34 5.97 -0.29
CA TYR A 11 0.91 6.10 -0.11
C TYR A 11 0.56 6.51 1.33
N LEU A 12 1.02 5.75 2.33
CA LEU A 12 0.71 5.98 3.75
C LEU A 12 1.19 7.35 4.28
N THR A 13 2.27 7.91 3.72
CA THR A 13 2.75 9.25 4.11
C THR A 13 2.00 10.38 3.39
N GLY A 14 1.09 10.08 2.46
CA GLY A 14 0.43 11.07 1.62
C GLY A 14 1.33 11.68 0.53
N THR A 15 2.60 11.29 0.47
CA THR A 15 3.56 11.78 -0.53
C THR A 15 3.11 11.42 -1.94
N MET A 16 2.53 10.22 -2.11
CA MET A 16 2.00 9.76 -3.40
C MET A 16 0.93 10.72 -3.94
N LYS A 17 -0.01 11.15 -3.09
CA LYS A 17 -1.04 12.12 -3.44
C LYS A 17 -0.42 13.46 -3.88
N SER A 18 0.51 13.97 -3.07
CA SER A 18 1.19 15.24 -3.38
C SER A 18 1.91 15.19 -4.73
N TRP A 19 2.52 14.04 -5.07
CA TRP A 19 3.21 13.87 -6.34
C TRP A 19 2.24 13.74 -7.50
N THR A 20 1.18 12.93 -7.36
CA THR A 20 0.18 12.77 -8.42
C THR A 20 -0.55 14.08 -8.71
N ASP A 21 -0.95 14.83 -7.68
CA ASP A 21 -1.62 16.13 -7.84
C ASP A 21 -0.71 17.20 -8.51
N ARG A 22 0.62 17.07 -8.41
CA ARG A 22 1.57 17.98 -9.08
C ARG A 22 1.82 17.62 -10.55
N ILE A 23 1.76 16.34 -10.89
CA ILE A 23 2.07 15.83 -12.23
C ILE A 23 0.82 15.82 -13.11
N ASP A 24 -0.34 15.57 -12.52
CA ASP A 24 -1.61 15.39 -13.22
C ASP A 24 -2.41 16.70 -13.25
N ASN A 25 -1.84 17.69 -13.94
CA ASN A 25 -2.50 18.96 -14.28
C ASN A 25 -3.17 18.92 -15.66
N THR A 26 -3.23 17.74 -16.27
CA THR A 26 -3.89 17.46 -17.55
C THR A 26 -4.96 16.38 -17.31
N ASP A 27 -6.08 16.39 -18.04
CA ASP A 27 -7.17 15.40 -17.88
C ASP A 27 -6.79 13.97 -18.34
N GLN A 28 -5.50 13.59 -18.32
CA GLN A 28 -5.01 12.31 -18.81
C GLN A 28 -4.59 11.40 -17.65
N LEU A 29 -5.21 10.22 -17.56
CA LEU A 29 -4.87 9.23 -16.53
C LEU A 29 -3.42 8.73 -16.68
N THR A 30 -2.50 9.31 -15.93
CA THR A 30 -1.11 8.85 -15.84
C THR A 30 -1.01 7.50 -15.12
N PRO A 31 0.04 6.69 -15.36
CA PRO A 31 0.29 5.46 -14.60
C PRO A 31 0.34 5.68 -13.09
N GLN A 32 0.94 6.80 -12.65
CA GLN A 32 1.04 7.16 -11.24
C GLN A 32 -0.34 7.51 -10.65
N ARG A 33 -1.19 8.23 -11.41
CA ARG A 33 -2.57 8.50 -11.01
C ARG A 33 -3.40 7.22 -10.91
N PHE A 34 -3.22 6.28 -11.84
CA PHE A 34 -3.85 4.96 -11.78
C PHE A 34 -3.47 4.21 -10.49
N ILE A 35 -2.17 4.13 -10.17
CA ILE A 35 -1.69 3.47 -8.95
C ILE A 35 -2.30 4.14 -7.71
N PHE A 36 -2.24 5.48 -7.65
CA PHE A 36 -2.78 6.23 -6.52
C PHE A 36 -4.28 6.01 -6.32
N ASN A 37 -5.09 6.10 -7.37
CA ASN A 37 -6.54 5.92 -7.28
C ASN A 37 -6.88 4.49 -6.82
N ALA A 38 -6.23 3.48 -7.39
CA ALA A 38 -6.48 2.08 -7.02
C ALA A 38 -5.99 1.75 -5.60
N MET A 39 -4.88 2.36 -5.15
CA MET A 39 -4.46 2.25 -3.75
C MET A 39 -5.42 2.97 -2.82
N THR A 40 -5.95 4.12 -3.21
CA THR A 40 -6.96 4.85 -2.41
C THR A 40 -8.20 3.99 -2.18
N GLU A 41 -8.78 3.45 -3.25
CA GLU A 41 -9.92 2.55 -3.17
C GLU A 41 -9.63 1.31 -2.30
N LEU A 42 -8.46 0.69 -2.46
CA LEU A 42 -8.05 -0.46 -1.66
C LEU A 42 -7.94 -0.10 -0.17
N PHE A 43 -7.24 0.98 0.18
CA PHE A 43 -6.96 1.33 1.56
C PHE A 43 -8.18 1.91 2.28
N ASP A 44 -9.06 2.63 1.58
CA ASP A 44 -10.33 3.12 2.13
C ASP A 44 -11.31 1.98 2.46
N SER A 45 -11.13 0.80 1.83
CA SER A 45 -11.93 -0.40 2.11
C SER A 45 -11.44 -1.22 3.30
N LEU A 46 -10.27 -0.91 3.86
CA LEU A 46 -9.69 -1.66 4.97
C LEU A 46 -10.39 -1.34 6.30
N SER A 47 -10.45 -2.34 7.17
CA SER A 47 -10.73 -2.08 8.58
C SER A 47 -9.59 -1.31 9.24
N ASP A 48 -9.88 -0.61 10.35
CA ASP A 48 -8.85 0.07 11.14
C ASP A 48 -7.75 -0.90 11.61
N ASP A 49 -8.12 -2.12 11.97
CA ASP A 49 -7.18 -3.18 12.37
C ASP A 49 -6.25 -3.60 11.22
N ASP A 50 -6.80 -3.83 10.02
CA ASP A 50 -5.99 -4.19 8.85
C ASP A 50 -5.03 -3.05 8.49
N LEU A 51 -5.51 -1.81 8.53
CA LEU A 51 -4.71 -0.63 8.25
C LEU A 51 -3.57 -0.46 9.26
N GLU A 52 -3.85 -0.64 10.55
CA GLU A 52 -2.86 -0.54 11.62
C GLU A 52 -1.78 -1.63 11.47
N LEU A 53 -2.18 -2.88 11.21
CA LEU A 53 -1.23 -3.97 10.98
C LEU A 53 -0.36 -3.72 9.75
N ILE A 54 -0.91 -3.13 8.68
CA ILE A 54 -0.11 -2.70 7.52
C ILE A 54 0.86 -1.57 7.89
N ARG A 55 0.44 -0.56 8.67
CA ARG A 55 1.31 0.52 9.13
C ARG A 55 2.48 -0.01 9.97
N LEU A 56 2.23 -0.90 10.93
CA LEU A 56 3.29 -1.48 11.74
C LEU A 56 4.32 -2.26 10.91
N ARG A 57 3.85 -3.00 9.90
CA ARG A 57 4.75 -3.75 9.01
C ARG A 57 5.57 -2.85 8.09
N TYR A 58 4.97 -1.81 7.53
CA TYR A 58 5.60 -1.05 6.44
C TYR A 58 6.15 0.30 6.87
N MET A 59 5.58 0.98 7.86
CA MET A 59 6.13 2.21 8.45
C MET A 59 7.17 1.89 9.51
N GLU A 60 6.79 1.10 10.52
CA GLU A 60 7.65 0.77 11.67
C GLU A 60 8.61 -0.40 11.41
N ARG A 61 8.44 -1.12 10.29
CA ARG A 61 9.27 -2.28 9.88
C ARG A 61 9.26 -3.44 10.87
N LEU A 62 8.19 -3.58 11.65
CA LEU A 62 8.06 -4.70 12.56
C LEU A 62 7.86 -6.01 11.78
N THR A 63 8.53 -7.04 12.24
CA THR A 63 8.32 -8.42 11.80
C THR A 63 6.95 -8.93 12.24
N LEU A 64 6.50 -10.03 11.62
CA LEU A 64 5.24 -10.66 12.02
C LEU A 64 5.26 -11.09 13.48
N ALA A 65 6.40 -11.59 13.96
CA ALA A 65 6.61 -12.03 15.35
C ALA A 65 6.52 -10.86 16.33
N GLU A 66 7.14 -9.71 16.00
CA GLU A 66 7.07 -8.51 16.85
C GLU A 66 5.65 -7.97 16.96
N ILE A 67 4.91 -7.92 15.85
CA ILE A 67 3.50 -7.49 15.85
C ILE A 67 2.62 -8.48 16.62
N ALA A 68 2.79 -9.77 16.36
CA ALA A 68 2.08 -10.84 17.06
C ALA A 68 2.28 -10.75 18.58
N SER A 69 3.53 -10.56 19.02
CA SER A 69 3.89 -10.36 20.42
C SER A 69 3.23 -9.10 21.01
N ARG A 70 3.29 -7.98 20.29
CA ARG A 70 2.75 -6.69 20.74
C ARG A 70 1.24 -6.71 20.98
N TYR A 71 0.51 -7.44 20.14
CA TYR A 71 -0.96 -7.53 20.20
C TYR A 71 -1.47 -8.83 20.86
N LEU A 72 -0.57 -9.69 21.36
CA LEU A 72 -0.91 -11.00 21.93
C LEU A 72 -1.76 -11.87 20.99
N ILE A 73 -1.43 -11.83 19.69
CA ILE A 73 -2.10 -12.61 18.63
C ILE A 73 -1.09 -13.53 17.94
N ASN A 74 -1.57 -14.41 17.07
CA ASN A 74 -0.71 -15.29 16.29
C ASN A 74 -0.15 -14.58 15.04
N GLU A 75 1.06 -14.95 14.62
CA GLU A 75 1.60 -14.49 13.34
C GLU A 75 0.71 -14.86 12.14
N SER A 76 0.01 -15.99 12.23
CA SER A 76 -0.95 -16.41 11.21
C SER A 76 -2.11 -15.41 11.08
N THR A 77 -2.57 -14.85 12.19
CA THR A 77 -3.59 -13.79 12.23
C THR A 77 -3.05 -12.54 11.56
N VAL A 78 -1.84 -12.07 11.91
CA VAL A 78 -1.20 -10.91 11.26
C VAL A 78 -1.06 -11.13 9.74
N ARG A 79 -0.68 -12.34 9.32
CA ARG A 79 -0.64 -12.71 7.89
C ARG A 79 -2.01 -12.67 7.23
N HIS A 80 -3.05 -13.16 7.91
CA HIS A 80 -4.41 -13.18 7.37
C HIS A 80 -4.93 -11.77 7.10
N HIS A 81 -4.68 -10.83 8.01
CA HIS A 81 -5.02 -9.42 7.87
C HIS A 81 -4.20 -8.71 6.78
N THR A 82 -2.87 -8.93 6.74
CA THR A 82 -1.99 -8.12 5.87
C THR A 82 -1.78 -8.68 4.47
N ASN A 83 -1.77 -10.00 4.28
CA ASN A 83 -1.43 -10.62 2.99
C ASN A 83 -2.41 -10.31 1.85
N PRO A 84 -3.75 -10.28 2.07
CA PRO A 84 -4.69 -9.92 1.02
C PRO A 84 -4.38 -8.55 0.42
N THR A 85 -4.22 -7.53 1.26
CA THR A 85 -3.86 -6.16 0.85
C THR A 85 -2.54 -6.12 0.10
N ILE A 86 -1.50 -6.78 0.63
CA ILE A 86 -0.18 -6.84 -0.02
C ILE A 86 -0.27 -7.47 -1.43
N LYS A 87 -1.06 -8.54 -1.58
CA LYS A 87 -1.27 -9.19 -2.87
C LYS A 87 -1.99 -8.26 -3.86
N GLN A 88 -2.94 -7.47 -3.39
CA GLN A 88 -3.63 -6.47 -4.22
C GLN A 88 -2.70 -5.33 -4.62
N VAL A 89 -1.92 -4.77 -3.70
CA VAL A 89 -0.93 -3.72 -4.01
C VAL A 89 0.06 -4.18 -5.07
N LYS A 90 0.60 -5.41 -4.97
CA LYS A 90 1.47 -5.97 -6.02
C LYS A 90 0.82 -5.99 -7.40
N LYS A 91 -0.48 -6.30 -7.48
CA LYS A 91 -1.22 -6.30 -8.75
C LYS A 91 -1.43 -4.88 -9.28
N ILE A 92 -1.74 -3.93 -8.40
CA ILE A 92 -1.91 -2.51 -8.76
C ILE A 92 -0.62 -1.96 -9.36
N ILE A 93 0.51 -2.15 -8.68
CA ILE A 93 1.83 -1.70 -9.15
C ILE A 93 2.15 -2.32 -10.51
N LYS A 94 1.96 -3.64 -10.64
CA LYS A 94 2.20 -4.34 -11.91
C LYS A 94 1.39 -3.71 -13.06
N LYS A 95 0.09 -3.48 -12.84
CA LYS A 95 -0.80 -2.90 -13.85
C LYS A 95 -0.47 -1.44 -14.17
N GLY A 96 -0.07 -0.65 -13.17
CA GLY A 96 0.45 0.70 -13.38
C GLY A 96 1.71 0.71 -14.24
N ASN A 97 2.66 -0.19 -13.96
CA ASN A 97 3.89 -0.31 -14.76
C ASN A 97 3.61 -0.72 -16.22
N GLU A 98 2.62 -1.60 -16.45
CA GLU A 98 2.16 -1.96 -17.80
C GLU A 98 1.55 -0.77 -18.57
N LEU A 99 0.93 0.19 -17.88
CA LEU A 99 0.41 1.42 -18.49
C LEU A 99 1.52 2.41 -18.87
N SER A 100 2.69 2.34 -18.23
CA SER A 100 3.83 3.22 -18.52
C SER A 100 4.61 2.84 -19.79
N ILE A 101 4.35 1.66 -20.36
CA ILE A 101 5.07 1.12 -21.52
C ILE A 101 4.27 1.37 -22.83
N LYS A 102 3.06 1.94 -22.74
CA LYS A 102 2.23 2.33 -23.89
C LYS A 102 2.46 3.78 -24.27
#